data_AF-A5DWN5-F1
#
_entry.id   AF-A5DWN5-F1
#
_cell.length_a   1.000
_cell.length_b   1.000
_cell.length_c   1.000
_cell.angle_alpha   90.00
_cell.angle_beta   90.00
_cell.angle_gamma   90.00
#
_symmetry.space_group_name_H-M   'P 1'
#
loop_
_entity.id
_entity.type
_entity.pdbx_description
1 polymer ?
#
loop_
_entity_poly.entity_id
_entity_poly.type
_entity_poly.pdbx_seq_one_letter_code
_entity_poly.pdbx_strand_id
1 'polypeptide(L)'
;MSKIRTLNRQFISNLETHKAVTDAKRNLILSILKSTTTKREAKNYLTKYQNQFDLPDETPKAGTIYEQSLSRRDNQRELFIKRFLNAQNPFISIYDDEETKLQKIPLRLAIFKIKFPTISLRQWKGIAETFKRLMTLGISPIILLDYDHLSHGSFKKNELYMINQANKMLSILGKPEEQEDLKATILRNSFSVADGQITIDSLELILIPLYQGIIPIIQPIVFNADTTMQEFLKCNTLLNSLCTALVDRRTTDLLSIEKIVMIDPLGGIPSIERKQTSHVFINLSQEYSDIMSELFIGHISPKIRDLHVENLNSMNEILTSIFEKSGNDETTGIITTPEVMSIHNDQLNPIIYNVLTDRSIISSSLPSTNKRTPQLSTTIVKKGVDVQIFDQENNFSGSDFTMDNLIASKKVDKKKLTELLEDSFGKKLIVDEYYERINNRLATFILVGDYDGAAIITWEYSGDKKVAYLDKFAIAKRNQGLPGLADIIFKIILQSHPVELIWRSRKNNPVNKWYFERCCGCMSAPESQWKIFYTGDIFDKRIDRMKDKKKQNNKKKKTATMMMMNNSQKVAGVNADTHVDILKNLEQYSDICEGIVPSFA
;
A
#
# COMPACT_ATOMS: atom_id res chain seq x y z
N MET A 1 40.81 7.75 42.23
CA MET A 1 40.75 6.57 41.33
C MET A 1 39.51 6.50 40.42
N SER A 2 38.55 7.44 40.47
CA SER A 2 37.35 7.43 39.61
C SER A 2 37.49 8.13 38.25
N LYS A 3 38.57 8.90 38.02
CA LYS A 3 38.81 9.64 36.75
C LYS A 3 39.50 8.82 35.64
N ILE A 4 39.95 7.59 35.92
CA ILE A 4 40.67 6.74 34.95
C ILE A 4 39.72 5.75 34.22
N ARG A 5 38.53 5.46 34.77
CA ARG A 5 37.57 4.52 34.16
C ARG A 5 36.83 5.06 32.93
N THR A 6 36.84 6.37 32.71
CA THR A 6 36.21 7.01 31.53
C THR A 6 37.11 7.07 30.30
N LEU A 7 38.43 6.82 30.43
CA LEU A 7 39.38 6.83 29.32
C LEU A 7 39.47 5.49 28.56
N ASN A 8 39.12 4.37 29.21
CA ASN A 8 39.14 3.04 28.58
C ASN A 8 38.00 2.78 27.57
N ARG A 9 37.09 3.73 27.35
CA ARG A 9 36.02 3.63 26.33
C ARG A 9 36.42 4.14 24.95
N GLN A 10 37.63 4.68 24.78
CA GLN A 10 38.08 5.33 23.53
C GLN A 10 39.06 4.50 22.67
N PHE A 11 39.33 3.24 23.02
CA PHE A 11 40.16 2.33 22.23
C PHE A 11 39.37 1.16 21.64
N ILE A 12 38.19 1.44 21.06
CA ILE A 12 37.67 0.52 20.03
C ILE A 12 38.49 0.83 18.78
N SER A 13 39.21 -0.16 18.27
CA SER A 13 40.00 -0.02 17.05
C SER A 13 39.12 0.59 15.95
N ASN A 14 39.59 1.62 15.26
CA ASN A 14 38.91 2.17 14.08
C ASN A 14 38.57 1.06 13.05
N LEU A 15 39.30 -0.05 13.07
CA LEU A 15 39.02 -1.23 12.27
C LEU A 15 37.75 -1.97 12.72
N GLU A 16 37.53 -2.12 14.03
CA GLU A 16 36.35 -2.79 14.59
C GLU A 16 35.10 -1.94 14.41
N THR A 17 35.19 -0.62 14.60
CA THR A 17 34.08 0.30 14.29
C THR A 17 33.75 0.28 12.80
N HIS A 18 34.76 0.35 11.93
CA HIS A 18 34.56 0.29 10.48
C HIS A 18 33.97 -1.06 10.04
N LYS A 19 34.42 -2.18 10.64
CA LYS A 19 33.87 -3.50 10.38
C LYS A 19 32.41 -3.61 10.83
N ALA A 20 32.09 -3.17 12.05
CA ALA A 20 30.72 -3.18 12.57
C ALA A 20 29.77 -2.34 11.70
N VAL A 21 30.21 -1.16 11.27
CA VAL A 21 29.45 -0.28 10.36
C VAL A 21 29.27 -0.94 8.99
N THR A 22 30.30 -1.58 8.44
CA THR A 22 30.23 -2.28 7.16
C THR A 22 29.30 -3.50 7.23
N ASP A 23 29.38 -4.28 8.30
CA ASP A 23 28.53 -5.45 8.53
C ASP A 23 27.07 -5.04 8.73
N ALA A 24 26.80 -3.97 9.49
CA ALA A 24 25.46 -3.41 9.65
C ALA A 24 24.86 -2.98 8.30
N LYS A 25 25.64 -2.32 7.44
CA LYS A 25 25.22 -1.93 6.08
C LYS A 25 24.93 -3.13 5.20
N ARG A 26 25.84 -4.11 5.17
CA ARG A 26 25.65 -5.34 4.40
C ARG A 26 24.40 -6.08 4.87
N ASN A 27 24.20 -6.16 6.18
CA ASN A 27 23.01 -6.78 6.76
C ASN A 27 21.74 -6.02 6.39
N LEU A 28 21.77 -4.68 6.36
CA LEU A 28 20.64 -3.87 5.92
C LEU A 28 20.30 -4.13 4.44
N ILE A 29 21.28 -4.08 3.53
CA ILE A 29 21.07 -4.35 2.10
C ILE A 29 20.56 -5.77 1.88
N LEU A 30 21.19 -6.76 2.52
CA LEU A 30 20.74 -8.16 2.45
C LEU A 30 19.33 -8.33 3.00
N SER A 31 19.00 -7.59 4.06
CA SER A 31 17.68 -7.61 4.67
C SER A 31 16.62 -6.97 3.77
N ILE A 32 16.93 -5.86 3.10
CA ILE A 32 16.07 -5.25 2.08
C ILE A 32 15.87 -6.22 0.91
N LEU A 33 16.95 -6.82 0.40
CA LEU A 33 16.87 -7.80 -0.71
C LEU A 33 16.05 -9.04 -0.35
N LYS A 34 16.12 -9.51 0.91
CA LYS A 34 15.34 -10.66 1.39
C LYS A 34 13.86 -10.32 1.61
N SER A 35 13.56 -9.10 2.02
CA SER A 35 12.21 -8.67 2.37
C SER A 35 11.38 -8.24 1.16
N THR A 36 12.00 -7.63 0.15
CA THR A 36 11.33 -7.31 -1.12
C THR A 36 11.02 -8.56 -1.93
N THR A 37 9.89 -8.56 -2.65
CA THR A 37 9.49 -9.72 -3.47
C THR A 37 10.24 -9.79 -4.78
N THR A 38 10.64 -8.64 -5.32
CA THR A 38 11.35 -8.54 -6.60
C THR A 38 12.65 -7.75 -6.48
N LYS A 39 13.65 -8.12 -7.28
CA LYS A 39 14.90 -7.35 -7.40
C LYS A 39 14.65 -5.89 -7.84
N ARG A 40 13.57 -5.65 -8.60
CA ARG A 40 13.16 -4.31 -9.04
C ARG A 40 12.70 -3.45 -7.86
N GLU A 41 11.92 -4.00 -6.93
CA GLU A 41 11.50 -3.31 -5.70
C GLU A 41 12.70 -2.93 -4.83
N ALA A 42 13.60 -3.86 -4.54
CA ALA A 42 14.81 -3.56 -3.78
C ALA A 42 15.66 -2.48 -4.46
N LYS A 43 15.87 -2.59 -5.77
CA LYS A 43 16.61 -1.58 -6.54
C LYS A 43 15.93 -0.22 -6.43
N ASN A 44 14.62 -0.15 -6.65
CA ASN A 44 13.86 1.09 -6.56
C ASN A 44 13.97 1.72 -5.15
N TYR A 45 13.83 0.92 -4.09
CA TYR A 45 13.94 1.40 -2.71
C TYR A 45 15.35 1.92 -2.41
N LEU A 46 16.39 1.15 -2.75
CA LEU A 46 17.78 1.54 -2.52
C LEU A 46 18.17 2.78 -3.34
N THR A 47 17.71 2.90 -4.58
CA THR A 47 17.95 4.08 -5.41
C THR A 47 17.20 5.29 -4.89
N LYS A 48 15.92 5.15 -4.48
CA LYS A 48 15.12 6.25 -3.93
C LYS A 48 15.71 6.81 -2.64
N TYR A 49 16.25 5.95 -1.78
CA TYR A 49 16.74 6.31 -0.46
C TYR A 49 18.26 6.16 -0.30
N GLN A 50 19.00 6.23 -1.41
CA GLN A 50 20.46 6.05 -1.42
C GLN A 50 21.15 6.97 -0.41
N ASN A 51 20.77 8.25 -0.37
CA ASN A 51 21.38 9.26 0.51
C ASN A 51 21.03 9.09 2.00
N GLN A 52 20.14 8.15 2.33
CA GLN A 52 19.78 7.83 3.72
C GLN A 52 20.58 6.68 4.29
N PHE A 53 21.26 5.95 3.42
CA PHE A 53 22.14 4.85 3.77
C PHE A 53 23.57 5.26 3.41
N ASP A 54 24.52 5.04 4.30
CA ASP A 54 25.93 5.29 3.98
C ASP A 54 26.45 4.19 3.04
N LEU A 55 26.03 4.19 1.78
CA LEU A 55 26.56 3.33 0.73
C LEU A 55 27.93 3.89 0.31
N PRO A 56 28.97 3.06 0.15
CA PRO A 56 30.26 3.54 -0.31
C PRO A 56 30.14 4.07 -1.73
N ASP A 57 30.57 5.31 -1.96
CA ASP A 57 30.92 5.76 -3.30
C ASP A 57 32.01 4.83 -3.85
N GLU A 58 31.87 4.43 -5.12
CA GLU A 58 32.93 3.74 -5.85
C GLU A 58 34.10 4.72 -6.05
N THR A 59 34.92 4.87 -5.01
CA THR A 59 36.34 5.32 -4.97
C THR A 59 36.60 6.02 -3.65
N PRO A 60 37.25 5.36 -2.66
CA PRO A 60 37.88 6.11 -1.60
C PRO A 60 39.07 6.84 -2.25
N LYS A 61 38.95 8.15 -2.47
CA LYS A 61 40.11 8.99 -2.75
C LYS A 61 41.03 8.90 -1.53
N ALA A 62 42.09 8.11 -1.65
CA ALA A 62 43.11 7.98 -0.61
C ALA A 62 43.72 9.36 -0.34
N GLY A 63 43.56 9.86 0.89
CA GLY A 63 44.25 11.07 1.36
C GLY A 63 43.38 12.23 1.82
N THR A 64 42.06 12.18 1.69
CA THR A 64 41.17 13.18 2.32
C THR A 64 40.96 12.80 3.79
N ILE A 65 41.28 13.72 4.69
CA ILE A 65 40.87 13.70 6.10
C ILE A 65 39.36 13.39 6.12
N TYR A 66 38.86 12.68 7.13
CA TYR A 66 37.43 12.42 7.34
C TYR A 66 36.65 13.76 7.47
N GLU A 67 36.47 14.49 6.38
CA GLU A 67 35.54 15.60 6.30
C GLU A 67 34.16 14.98 6.26
N GLN A 68 33.36 15.32 7.28
CA GLN A 68 31.99 14.88 7.47
C GLN A 68 31.14 15.46 6.33
N SER A 69 31.20 14.85 5.14
CA SER A 69 30.43 15.31 3.99
C SER A 69 28.96 15.44 4.36
N LEU A 70 28.41 16.65 4.22
CA LEU A 70 27.01 16.96 4.51
C LEU A 70 26.06 16.33 3.47
N SER A 71 26.57 15.54 2.53
CA SER A 71 25.80 14.62 1.69
C SER A 71 25.20 13.43 2.45
N ARG A 72 25.62 13.20 3.70
CA ARG A 72 25.16 12.08 4.53
C ARG A 72 24.08 12.50 5.52
N ARG A 73 23.08 11.64 5.72
CA ARG A 73 21.97 11.85 6.66
C ARG A 73 22.47 12.18 8.07
N ASP A 74 23.38 11.38 8.60
CA ASP A 74 23.80 11.51 10.00
C ASP A 74 24.58 12.83 10.24
N ASN A 75 25.36 13.27 9.26
CA ASN A 75 26.05 14.57 9.30
C ASN A 75 25.06 15.74 9.22
N GLN A 76 24.03 15.66 8.35
CA GLN A 76 22.96 16.68 8.32
C GLN A 76 22.15 16.70 9.62
N ARG A 77 21.90 15.54 10.25
CA ARG A 77 21.22 15.46 11.55
C ARG A 77 22.05 16.11 12.66
N GLU A 78 23.35 15.84 12.72
CA GLU A 78 24.25 16.45 13.68
C GLU A 78 24.29 17.98 13.49
N LEU A 79 24.38 18.45 12.25
CA LEU A 79 24.33 19.87 11.92
C LEU A 79 23.02 20.52 12.37
N PHE A 80 21.88 19.86 12.11
CA PHE A 80 20.56 20.34 12.53
C PHE A 80 20.51 20.54 14.06
N ILE A 81 20.92 19.52 14.82
CA ILE A 81 20.96 19.57 16.29
C ILE A 81 21.89 20.69 16.75
N LYS A 82 23.08 20.81 16.16
CA LYS A 82 24.08 21.81 16.54
C LYS A 82 23.59 23.24 16.29
N ARG A 83 22.94 23.49 15.13
CA ARG A 83 22.30 24.78 14.83
C ARG A 83 21.22 25.11 15.85
N PHE A 84 20.35 24.14 16.16
CA PHE A 84 19.29 24.32 17.15
C PHE A 84 19.85 24.65 18.54
N LEU A 85 20.83 23.87 19.03
CA LEU A 85 21.46 24.09 20.33
C LEU A 85 22.16 25.46 20.44
N ASN A 86 22.62 26.00 19.30
CA ASN A 86 23.24 27.31 19.21
C ASN A 86 22.23 28.46 18.96
N ALA A 87 20.92 28.22 19.11
CA ALA A 87 19.85 29.16 18.81
C ALA A 87 19.92 29.74 17.38
N GLN A 88 20.52 29.01 16.46
CA GLN A 88 20.51 29.32 15.03
C GLN A 88 19.30 28.67 14.39
N ASN A 89 18.78 29.28 13.33
CA ASN A 89 17.73 28.65 12.54
C ASN A 89 18.26 27.34 11.92
N PRO A 90 17.82 26.15 12.38
CA PRO A 90 18.37 24.89 11.87
C PRO A 90 17.95 24.64 10.42
N PHE A 91 16.92 25.34 9.95
CA PHE A 91 16.30 25.20 8.63
C PHE A 91 17.01 25.99 7.53
N ILE A 92 18.12 26.67 7.83
CA ILE A 92 18.94 27.35 6.82
C ILE A 92 19.45 26.34 5.77
N SER A 93 19.62 26.78 4.52
CA SER A 93 20.26 25.98 3.47
C SER A 93 21.60 25.41 3.94
N ILE A 94 21.97 24.28 3.36
CA ILE A 94 23.25 23.62 3.62
C ILE A 94 24.08 23.79 2.36
N TYR A 95 25.36 24.11 2.52
CA TYR A 95 26.30 24.30 1.42
C TYR A 95 27.50 23.38 1.64
N ASP A 96 28.13 22.93 0.57
CA ASP A 96 29.43 22.27 0.64
C ASP A 96 30.57 23.30 0.68
N ASP A 97 31.81 22.80 0.70
CA ASP A 97 33.01 23.63 0.75
C ASP A 97 33.23 24.46 -0.54
N GLU A 98 32.54 24.14 -1.63
CA GLU A 98 32.54 24.87 -2.90
C GLU A 98 31.38 25.88 -3.00
N GLU A 99 30.69 26.17 -1.88
CA GLU A 99 29.49 27.01 -1.80
C GLU A 99 28.32 26.54 -2.67
N THR A 100 28.29 25.26 -3.06
CA THR A 100 27.15 24.68 -3.77
C THR A 100 26.07 24.28 -2.79
N LYS A 101 24.82 24.65 -3.09
CA LYS A 101 23.67 24.34 -2.22
C LYS A 101 23.41 22.84 -2.24
N LEU A 102 23.64 22.18 -1.11
CA LEU A 102 23.36 20.76 -0.92
C LEU A 102 21.87 20.48 -0.76
N GLN A 103 21.43 19.33 -1.30
CA GLN A 103 20.08 18.83 -1.09
C GLN A 103 19.91 18.36 0.35
N LYS A 104 18.87 18.88 1.03
CA LYS A 104 18.51 18.41 2.37
C LYS A 104 17.94 16.99 2.27
N ILE A 105 18.36 16.12 3.18
CA ILE A 105 17.83 14.76 3.29
C ILE A 105 16.64 14.81 4.24
N PRO A 106 15.41 14.59 3.74
CA PRO A 106 14.23 14.72 4.57
C PRO A 106 14.15 13.60 5.61
N LEU A 107 13.73 13.97 6.81
CA LEU A 107 13.36 13.04 7.87
C LEU A 107 12.09 12.29 7.45
N ARG A 108 12.21 10.99 7.21
CA ARG A 108 11.06 10.14 6.87
C ARG A 108 10.28 9.79 8.14
N LEU A 109 9.04 10.24 8.21
CA LEU A 109 8.17 10.05 9.37
C LEU A 109 7.16 8.95 9.13
N ALA A 110 6.93 8.17 10.19
CA ALA A 110 5.76 7.30 10.28
C ALA A 110 5.02 7.60 11.58
N ILE A 111 3.76 8.01 11.48
CA ILE A 111 2.95 8.43 12.63
C ILE A 111 2.04 7.27 13.02
N PHE A 112 2.09 6.85 14.27
CA PHE A 112 1.35 5.71 14.81
C PHE A 112 0.32 6.19 15.82
N LYS A 113 -0.96 6.08 15.51
CA LYS A 113 -2.04 6.19 16.49
C LYS A 113 -2.28 4.82 17.09
N ILE A 114 -2.06 4.63 18.39
CA ILE A 114 -2.19 3.30 19.02
C ILE A 114 -3.29 3.29 20.07
N LYS A 115 -4.30 2.44 19.84
CA LYS A 115 -5.42 2.20 20.75
C LYS A 115 -5.17 0.96 21.59
N PHE A 116 -5.16 1.14 22.92
CA PHE A 116 -4.52 0.23 23.89
C PHE A 116 -5.37 -0.79 24.67
N PRO A 117 -6.69 -0.98 24.47
CA PRO A 117 -7.51 -1.58 25.52
C PRO A 117 -7.00 -2.93 26.03
N THR A 118 -6.39 -3.76 25.16
CA THR A 118 -5.71 -5.01 25.56
C THR A 118 -4.58 -5.40 24.58
N ILE A 119 -3.33 -4.98 24.85
CA ILE A 119 -2.14 -5.51 24.14
C ILE A 119 -1.33 -6.38 25.10
N SER A 120 -1.14 -7.65 24.71
CA SER A 120 -0.34 -8.63 25.47
C SER A 120 1.16 -8.29 25.48
N LEU A 121 1.89 -8.77 26.48
CA LEU A 121 3.34 -8.56 26.55
C LEU A 121 4.08 -9.13 25.32
N ARG A 122 3.59 -10.23 24.74
CA ARG A 122 4.14 -10.83 23.53
C ARG A 122 3.97 -9.90 22.32
N GLN A 123 2.77 -9.36 22.13
CA GLN A 123 2.51 -8.40 21.04
C GLN A 123 3.39 -7.16 21.19
N TRP A 124 3.56 -6.67 22.41
CA TRP A 124 4.42 -5.54 22.72
C TRP A 124 5.89 -5.77 22.33
N LYS A 125 6.45 -6.96 22.60
CA LYS A 125 7.79 -7.32 22.10
C LYS A 125 7.87 -7.31 20.58
N GLY A 126 6.82 -7.76 19.90
CA GLY A 126 6.74 -7.70 18.43
C GLY A 126 6.62 -6.29 17.86
N ILE A 127 5.87 -5.43 18.53
CA ILE A 127 5.76 -4.01 18.20
C ILE A 127 7.13 -3.32 18.36
N ALA A 128 7.85 -3.60 19.45
CA ALA A 128 9.19 -3.06 19.68
C ALA A 128 10.17 -3.48 18.56
N GLU A 129 10.17 -4.75 18.17
CA GLU A 129 11.02 -5.21 17.06
C GLU A 129 10.63 -4.54 15.73
N THR A 130 9.33 -4.30 15.49
CA THR A 130 8.87 -3.57 14.30
C THR A 130 9.37 -2.13 14.29
N PHE A 131 9.36 -1.43 15.42
CA PHE A 131 9.95 -0.10 15.51
C PHE A 131 11.47 -0.10 15.30
N LYS A 132 12.19 -1.08 15.87
CA LYS A 132 13.62 -1.28 15.61
C LYS A 132 13.87 -1.45 14.13
N ARG A 133 13.07 -2.31 13.48
CA ARG A 133 13.13 -2.54 12.05
C ARG A 133 12.88 -1.27 11.23
N LEU A 134 11.85 -0.49 11.54
CA LEU A 134 11.57 0.80 10.88
C LEU A 134 12.73 1.77 10.97
N MET A 135 13.34 1.91 12.16
CA MET A 135 14.52 2.75 12.34
C MET A 135 15.72 2.26 11.52
N THR A 136 15.94 0.95 11.42
CA THR A 136 16.99 0.42 10.53
C THR A 136 16.75 0.74 9.05
N LEU A 137 15.48 0.87 8.64
CA LEU A 137 15.09 1.25 7.28
C LEU A 137 15.11 2.76 7.02
N GLY A 138 15.47 3.57 8.03
CA GLY A 138 15.58 5.03 7.92
C GLY A 138 14.30 5.80 8.30
N ILE A 139 13.27 5.10 8.78
CA ILE A 139 12.01 5.71 9.20
C ILE A 139 12.07 6.11 10.67
N SER A 140 11.57 7.31 10.97
CA SER A 140 11.52 7.90 12.30
C SER A 140 10.07 7.85 12.82
N PRO A 141 9.74 6.94 13.75
CA PRO A 141 8.38 6.78 14.25
C PRO A 141 7.99 7.92 15.19
N ILE A 142 6.73 8.37 15.12
CA ILE A 142 6.07 9.20 16.13
C ILE A 142 4.89 8.40 16.67
N ILE A 143 4.73 8.27 17.99
CA ILE A 143 3.62 7.50 18.57
C ILE A 143 2.66 8.47 19.26
N LEU A 144 1.40 8.49 18.82
CA LEU A 144 0.29 9.18 19.48
C LEU A 144 -0.56 8.15 20.23
N LEU A 145 -0.69 8.32 21.55
CA LEU A 145 -1.52 7.43 22.36
C LEU A 145 -3.01 7.77 22.18
N ASP A 146 -3.84 6.73 22.04
CA ASP A 146 -5.30 6.86 21.94
C ASP A 146 -5.97 6.56 23.30
N TYR A 147 -6.90 7.44 23.69
CA TYR A 147 -7.71 7.33 24.91
C TYR A 147 -9.24 7.31 24.64
N ASP A 148 -9.68 7.33 23.37
CA ASP A 148 -11.08 7.56 22.98
C ASP A 148 -12.03 6.50 23.59
N HIS A 149 -11.53 5.30 23.90
CA HIS A 149 -12.27 4.24 24.61
C HIS A 149 -12.57 4.54 26.08
N LEU A 150 -11.98 5.60 26.66
CA LEU A 150 -12.15 6.05 28.06
C LEU A 150 -12.87 7.40 28.18
N SER A 151 -13.46 7.90 27.10
CA SER A 151 -14.06 9.24 27.01
C SER A 151 -15.08 9.60 28.10
N HIS A 152 -15.66 8.62 28.80
CA HIS A 152 -16.60 8.86 29.92
C HIS A 152 -15.94 9.01 31.31
N GLY A 153 -14.61 8.91 31.42
CA GLY A 153 -13.88 9.02 32.69
C GLY A 153 -13.57 10.47 33.10
N SER A 154 -13.42 10.70 34.41
CA SER A 154 -12.87 11.97 34.91
C SER A 154 -11.44 12.21 34.39
N PHE A 155 -11.04 13.46 34.14
CA PHE A 155 -9.70 13.83 33.68
C PHE A 155 -8.59 13.09 34.45
N LYS A 156 -8.60 13.15 35.79
CA LYS A 156 -7.58 12.51 36.66
C LYS A 156 -7.44 11.00 36.43
N LYS A 157 -8.56 10.31 36.18
CA LYS A 157 -8.57 8.86 35.89
C LYS A 157 -7.96 8.57 34.52
N ASN A 158 -8.32 9.36 33.52
CA ASN A 158 -7.82 9.21 32.15
C ASN A 158 -6.32 9.57 32.09
N GLU A 159 -5.91 10.62 32.79
CA GLU A 159 -4.51 11.03 32.95
C GLU A 159 -3.67 9.92 33.59
N LEU A 160 -4.12 9.38 34.74
CA LEU A 160 -3.41 8.28 35.40
C LEU A 160 -3.29 7.06 34.49
N TYR A 161 -4.34 6.71 33.76
CA TYR A 161 -4.30 5.63 32.79
C TYR A 161 -3.28 5.90 31.69
N MET A 162 -3.26 7.11 31.11
CA MET A 162 -2.32 7.52 30.05
C MET A 162 -0.87 7.50 30.52
N ILE A 163 -0.58 7.99 31.73
CA ILE A 163 0.76 7.94 32.33
C ILE A 163 1.20 6.48 32.47
N ASN A 164 0.32 5.60 32.97
CA ASN A 164 0.63 4.18 33.12
C ASN A 164 0.90 3.50 31.77
N GLN A 165 0.10 3.78 30.72
CA GLN A 165 0.34 3.23 29.39
C GLN A 165 1.63 3.76 28.78
N ALA A 166 1.92 5.06 28.91
CA ALA A 166 3.14 5.66 28.39
C ALA A 166 4.39 5.07 29.06
N ASN A 167 4.38 4.93 30.40
CA ASN A 167 5.47 4.31 31.15
C ASN A 167 5.65 2.83 30.82
N LYS A 168 4.54 2.09 30.67
CA LYS A 168 4.58 0.70 30.21
C LYS A 168 5.22 0.60 28.83
N MET A 169 4.83 1.45 27.89
CA MET A 169 5.41 1.46 26.55
C MET A 169 6.89 1.86 26.58
N LEU A 170 7.25 2.88 27.37
CA LEU A 170 8.64 3.29 27.56
C LEU A 170 9.50 2.13 28.10
N SER A 171 9.01 1.38 29.09
CA SER A 171 9.74 0.23 29.66
C SER A 171 9.92 -0.95 28.70
N ILE A 172 9.07 -1.04 27.68
CA ILE A 172 9.09 -2.12 26.68
C ILE A 172 9.94 -1.73 25.48
N LEU A 173 9.80 -0.48 25.02
CA LEU A 173 10.56 0.05 23.89
C LEU A 173 12.01 0.33 24.31
N GLY A 174 12.21 0.98 25.45
CA GLY A 174 13.53 1.40 25.90
C GLY A 174 13.97 0.69 27.17
N LYS A 175 15.05 -0.08 27.06
CA LYS A 175 15.98 -0.24 28.17
C LYS A 175 17.22 0.60 27.86
N PRO A 176 17.39 1.77 28.51
CA PRO A 176 18.51 2.67 28.22
C PRO A 176 19.90 2.04 28.45
N GLU A 177 19.96 0.93 29.19
CA GLU A 177 21.19 0.27 29.60
C GLU A 177 21.78 -0.65 28.52
N GLU A 178 20.99 -1.04 27.51
CA GLU A 178 21.43 -1.92 26.42
C GLU A 178 21.69 -1.06 25.16
N GLN A 179 22.93 -1.05 24.64
CA GLN A 179 23.33 -0.19 23.51
C GLN A 179 22.53 -0.44 22.21
N GLU A 180 21.82 -1.56 22.11
CA GLU A 180 21.06 -1.99 20.93
C GLU A 180 19.55 -1.74 21.03
N ASP A 181 19.09 -1.14 22.13
CA ASP A 181 17.66 -0.93 22.38
C ASP A 181 17.16 0.43 21.89
N LEU A 182 15.86 0.48 21.60
CA LEU A 182 15.21 1.70 21.14
C LEU A 182 15.26 2.77 22.24
N LYS A 183 15.40 4.02 21.83
CA LYS A 183 15.24 5.15 22.73
C LYS A 183 13.88 5.77 22.47
N ALA A 184 13.13 6.04 23.53
CA ALA A 184 11.85 6.74 23.43
C ALA A 184 11.77 7.81 24.52
N THR A 185 10.95 8.84 24.28
CA THR A 185 10.70 9.92 25.24
C THR A 185 9.21 10.22 25.30
N ILE A 186 8.70 10.58 26.48
CA ILE A 186 7.29 10.93 26.66
C ILE A 186 7.15 12.44 26.52
N LEU A 187 6.29 12.86 25.60
CA LEU A 187 5.94 14.27 25.37
C LEU A 187 4.52 14.51 25.89
N ARG A 188 4.43 15.45 26.83
CA ARG A 188 3.17 15.92 27.42
C ARG A 188 2.95 17.38 27.02
N ASN A 189 1.68 17.77 26.86
CA ASN A 189 1.27 19.14 26.50
C ASN A 189 1.96 19.65 25.22
N SER A 190 2.03 18.81 24.19
CA SER A 190 2.56 19.23 22.89
C SER A 190 1.58 20.09 22.10
N PHE A 191 0.31 20.09 22.51
CA PHE A 191 -0.75 20.84 21.84
C PHE A 191 -1.34 21.89 22.79
N SER A 192 -1.76 22.99 22.19
CA SER A 192 -2.59 24.02 22.81
C SER A 192 -3.85 24.23 21.99
N VAL A 193 -4.93 24.67 22.65
CA VAL A 193 -6.14 25.16 21.98
C VAL A 193 -6.36 26.61 22.39
N ALA A 194 -6.54 27.49 21.41
CA ALA A 194 -6.99 28.86 21.62
C ALA A 194 -8.06 29.18 20.56
N ASP A 195 -9.17 29.78 20.97
CA ASP A 195 -10.30 30.11 20.07
C ASP A 195 -10.79 28.90 19.23
N GLY A 196 -10.75 27.71 19.83
CA GLY A 196 -11.12 26.45 19.17
C GLY A 196 -10.14 25.91 18.12
N GLN A 197 -9.01 26.59 17.88
CA GLN A 197 -7.96 26.12 16.97
C GLN A 197 -6.87 25.37 17.75
N ILE A 198 -6.51 24.18 17.25
CA ILE A 198 -5.47 23.35 17.87
C ILE A 198 -4.12 23.66 17.21
N THR A 199 -3.17 24.11 18.02
CA THR A 199 -1.78 24.40 17.60
C THR A 199 -0.78 23.51 18.33
N ILE A 200 0.40 23.34 17.75
CA ILE A 200 1.56 22.74 18.43
C ILE A 200 2.45 23.88 18.91
N ASP A 201 2.68 23.97 20.22
CA ASP A 201 3.40 25.10 20.84
C ASP A 201 4.86 25.19 20.37
N SER A 202 5.54 24.05 20.31
CA SER A 202 6.91 23.95 19.81
C SER A 202 7.10 22.61 19.09
N LEU A 203 7.20 22.70 17.77
CA LEU A 203 7.42 21.53 16.91
C LEU A 203 8.81 20.91 17.18
N GLU A 204 9.74 21.71 17.66
CA GLU A 204 11.10 21.31 18.02
C GLU A 204 11.12 20.24 19.13
N LEU A 205 10.15 20.26 20.05
CA LEU A 205 9.98 19.21 21.07
C LEU A 205 9.75 17.83 20.45
N ILE A 206 9.17 17.77 19.25
CA ILE A 206 8.95 16.54 18.49
C ILE A 206 10.16 16.26 17.58
N LEU A 207 10.65 17.28 16.87
CA LEU A 207 11.70 17.12 15.86
C LEU A 207 13.06 16.77 16.48
N ILE A 208 13.48 17.42 17.57
CA ILE A 208 14.79 17.18 18.16
C ILE A 208 14.98 15.72 18.59
N PRO A 209 14.04 15.09 19.34
CA PRO A 209 14.11 13.66 19.61
C PRO A 209 14.26 12.82 18.33
N LEU A 210 13.49 13.11 17.28
CA LEU A 210 13.57 12.35 16.03
C LEU A 210 14.93 12.47 15.33
N TYR A 211 15.52 13.68 15.29
CA TYR A 211 16.87 13.91 14.77
C TYR A 211 17.93 13.17 15.60
N GLN A 212 17.70 12.97 16.90
CA GLN A 212 18.55 12.18 17.80
C GLN A 212 18.28 10.66 17.73
N GLY A 213 17.32 10.22 16.91
CA GLY A 213 16.92 8.81 16.84
C GLY A 213 16.12 8.32 18.05
N ILE A 214 15.44 9.22 18.74
CA ILE A 214 14.56 8.94 19.88
C ILE A 214 13.11 9.01 19.41
N ILE A 215 12.30 8.00 19.74
CA ILE A 215 10.88 7.91 19.39
C ILE A 215 10.06 8.79 20.34
N PRO A 216 9.42 9.88 19.88
CA PRO A 216 8.50 10.67 20.68
C PRO A 216 7.17 9.92 20.90
N ILE A 217 6.75 9.85 22.17
CA ILE A 217 5.49 9.29 22.63
C ILE A 217 4.60 10.45 23.10
N ILE A 218 3.65 10.84 22.28
CA ILE A 218 2.77 11.99 22.49
C ILE A 218 1.51 11.54 23.23
N GLN A 219 1.25 12.17 24.38
CA GLN A 219 0.00 12.00 25.11
C GLN A 219 -1.10 12.92 24.51
N PRO A 220 -2.36 12.47 24.43
CA PRO A 220 -3.47 13.24 23.87
C PRO A 220 -4.01 14.28 24.88
N ILE A 221 -3.11 14.99 25.57
CA ILE A 221 -3.40 16.05 26.54
C ILE A 221 -3.08 17.38 25.89
N VAL A 222 -4.05 18.29 25.92
CA VAL A 222 -3.96 19.62 25.33
C VAL A 222 -4.12 20.67 26.43
N PHE A 223 -3.38 21.77 26.31
CA PHE A 223 -3.59 22.94 27.15
C PHE A 223 -4.59 23.90 26.49
N ASN A 224 -5.75 24.08 27.09
CA ASN A 224 -6.76 25.01 26.61
C ASN A 224 -6.45 26.41 27.18
N ALA A 225 -6.02 27.33 26.32
CA ALA A 225 -5.62 28.68 26.70
C ALA A 225 -6.80 29.52 27.22
N ASP A 226 -8.00 29.28 26.70
CA ASP A 226 -9.21 30.03 27.05
C ASP A 226 -9.68 29.71 28.49
N THR A 227 -9.60 28.43 28.86
CA THR A 227 -9.99 27.94 30.20
C THR A 227 -8.81 27.84 31.16
N THR A 228 -7.58 27.95 30.67
CA THR A 228 -6.32 27.71 31.39
C THR A 228 -6.19 26.30 32.00
N MET A 229 -6.94 25.33 31.46
CA MET A 229 -7.00 23.96 31.95
C MET A 229 -6.38 22.98 30.96
N GLN A 230 -5.96 21.82 31.47
CA GLN A 230 -5.63 20.69 30.62
C GLN A 230 -6.87 19.87 30.32
N GLU A 231 -7.03 19.49 29.07
CA GLU A 231 -8.15 18.68 28.61
C GLU A 231 -7.68 17.56 27.70
N PHE A 232 -8.55 16.56 27.54
CA PHE A 232 -8.38 15.51 26.55
C PHE A 232 -9.26 15.86 25.34
N LEU A 233 -8.68 15.84 24.14
CA LEU A 233 -9.40 16.04 22.88
C LEU A 233 -9.36 14.77 22.04
N LYS A 234 -10.36 14.56 21.17
CA LYS A 234 -10.43 13.36 20.31
C LYS A 234 -9.12 13.13 19.56
N CYS A 235 -8.61 11.90 19.60
CA CYS A 235 -7.29 11.60 19.05
C CYS A 235 -7.20 11.80 17.53
N ASN A 236 -8.30 11.62 16.79
CA ASN A 236 -8.33 11.87 15.35
C ASN A 236 -8.09 13.33 15.00
N THR A 237 -8.66 14.26 15.79
CA THR A 237 -8.46 15.70 15.60
C THR A 237 -7.01 16.08 15.90
N LEU A 238 -6.42 15.51 16.97
CA LEU A 238 -5.00 15.72 17.30
C LEU A 238 -4.07 15.15 16.23
N LEU A 239 -4.37 13.96 15.70
CA LEU A 239 -3.61 13.36 14.63
C LEU A 239 -3.62 14.24 13.37
N ASN A 240 -4.79 14.78 13.00
CA ASN A 240 -4.90 15.71 11.88
C ASN A 240 -4.12 17.00 12.11
N SER A 241 -4.22 17.60 13.31
CA SER A 241 -3.44 18.79 13.67
C SER A 241 -1.93 18.51 13.62
N LEU A 242 -1.47 17.36 14.12
CA LEU A 242 -0.07 16.93 14.04
C LEU A 242 0.43 16.81 12.61
N CYS A 243 -0.31 16.09 11.75
CA CYS A 243 0.04 15.97 10.34
C CYS A 243 0.06 17.33 9.65
N THR A 244 -0.93 18.18 9.91
CA THR A 244 -1.09 19.52 9.36
C THR A 244 0.09 20.43 9.73
N ALA A 245 0.56 20.36 10.97
CA ALA A 245 1.71 21.12 11.46
C ALA A 245 3.04 20.61 10.88
N LEU A 246 3.16 19.29 10.68
CA LEU A 246 4.35 18.65 10.09
C LEU A 246 4.49 18.88 8.58
N VAL A 247 3.39 19.11 7.85
CA VAL A 247 3.38 19.37 6.39
C VAL A 247 3.22 20.87 6.07
N ASP A 248 3.34 21.74 7.07
CA ASP A 248 3.38 23.19 6.83
C ASP A 248 4.62 23.58 5.99
N ARG A 249 4.55 24.67 5.22
CA ARG A 249 5.59 25.09 4.26
C ARG A 249 6.99 25.22 4.85
N ARG A 250 7.08 25.43 6.17
CA ARG A 250 8.34 25.54 6.90
C ARG A 250 9.10 24.22 6.99
N THR A 251 8.41 23.08 6.87
CA THR A 251 8.96 21.74 7.10
C THR A 251 8.95 20.85 5.87
N THR A 252 8.31 21.26 4.77
CA THR A 252 8.13 20.43 3.56
C THR A 252 9.44 19.90 2.96
N ASP A 253 10.54 20.66 3.04
CA ASP A 253 11.86 20.24 2.52
C ASP A 253 12.67 19.40 3.52
N LEU A 254 12.21 19.32 4.78
CA LEU A 254 12.97 18.77 5.91
C LEU A 254 12.44 17.43 6.38
N LEU A 255 11.17 17.15 6.12
CA LEU A 255 10.53 15.91 6.52
C LEU A 255 9.50 15.48 5.49
N SER A 256 9.25 14.17 5.45
CA SER A 256 8.19 13.57 4.64
C SER A 256 7.36 12.65 5.53
N ILE A 257 6.03 12.79 5.51
CA ILE A 257 5.16 11.82 6.17
C ILE A 257 4.97 10.67 5.20
N GLU A 258 5.62 9.53 5.45
CA GLU A 258 5.50 8.38 4.57
C GLU A 258 4.31 7.51 4.91
N LYS A 259 4.06 7.32 6.21
CA LYS A 259 3.09 6.35 6.70
C LYS A 259 2.28 6.94 7.86
N ILE A 260 0.96 6.78 7.80
CA ILE A 260 0.06 7.04 8.93
C ILE A 260 -0.58 5.71 9.31
N VAL A 261 -0.28 5.22 10.49
CA VAL A 261 -0.66 3.89 10.94
C VAL A 261 -1.62 4.01 12.12
N MET A 262 -2.85 3.55 11.93
CA MET A 262 -3.83 3.40 12.99
C MET A 262 -3.85 1.95 13.47
N ILE A 263 -3.40 1.74 14.70
CA ILE A 263 -3.42 0.45 15.38
C ILE A 263 -4.71 0.37 16.20
N ASP A 264 -5.71 -0.30 15.65
CA ASP A 264 -7.02 -0.50 16.28
C ASP A 264 -7.26 -2.01 16.51
N PRO A 265 -7.75 -2.43 17.69
CA PRO A 265 -8.13 -3.84 17.94
C PRO A 265 -9.08 -4.44 16.90
N LEU A 266 -9.95 -3.64 16.28
CA LEU A 266 -10.87 -4.09 15.22
C LEU A 266 -10.15 -4.32 13.88
N GLY A 267 -9.02 -3.63 13.66
CA GLY A 267 -8.25 -3.71 12.43
C GLY A 267 -8.84 -2.90 11.27
N GLY A 268 -8.52 -3.35 10.06
CA GLY A 268 -8.87 -2.70 8.79
C GLY A 268 -10.38 -2.56 8.55
N ILE A 269 -10.73 -1.78 7.52
CA ILE A 269 -12.12 -1.49 7.13
C ILE A 269 -12.76 -2.75 6.54
N PRO A 270 -13.88 -3.24 7.08
CA PRO A 270 -14.51 -4.48 6.62
C PRO A 270 -15.10 -4.35 5.21
N SER A 271 -15.07 -5.46 4.46
CA SER A 271 -15.49 -5.59 3.06
C SER A 271 -16.47 -6.74 2.87
N ILE A 272 -17.65 -6.45 2.30
CA ILE A 272 -18.68 -7.42 1.90
C ILE A 272 -18.13 -8.38 0.87
N GLU A 273 -17.42 -7.87 -0.15
CA GLU A 273 -16.80 -8.66 -1.23
C GLU A 273 -15.87 -9.76 -0.69
N ARG A 274 -15.27 -9.54 0.48
CA ARG A 274 -14.31 -10.46 1.12
C ARG A 274 -14.85 -11.15 2.37
N LYS A 275 -16.15 -11.46 2.41
CA LYS A 275 -16.79 -12.16 3.53
C LYS A 275 -16.55 -11.45 4.87
N GLN A 276 -16.66 -10.13 4.88
CA GLN A 276 -16.48 -9.26 6.05
C GLN A 276 -15.05 -9.24 6.64
N THR A 277 -14.05 -9.68 5.88
CA THR A 277 -12.64 -9.37 6.18
C THR A 277 -12.30 -7.96 5.68
N SER A 278 -11.08 -7.47 5.83
CA SER A 278 -10.77 -6.08 5.47
C SER A 278 -10.63 -5.84 3.96
N HIS A 279 -10.99 -4.64 3.50
CA HIS A 279 -10.51 -4.09 2.23
C HIS A 279 -8.98 -4.10 2.25
N VAL A 280 -8.35 -4.65 1.21
CA VAL A 280 -6.89 -4.81 1.13
C VAL A 280 -6.22 -3.46 0.86
N PHE A 281 -6.75 -2.76 -0.14
CA PHE A 281 -6.31 -1.45 -0.59
C PHE A 281 -7.56 -0.61 -0.90
N ILE A 282 -7.52 0.67 -0.57
CA ILE A 282 -8.58 1.64 -0.85
C ILE A 282 -7.96 2.83 -1.60
N ASN A 283 -8.47 3.10 -2.81
CA ASN A 283 -8.28 4.37 -3.51
C ASN A 283 -9.36 5.36 -3.06
N LEU A 284 -9.05 6.27 -2.14
CA LEU A 284 -10.07 7.18 -1.58
C LEU A 284 -10.75 8.05 -2.64
N SER A 285 -10.02 8.48 -3.67
CA SER A 285 -10.57 9.33 -4.72
C SER A 285 -11.71 8.66 -5.50
N GLN A 286 -11.77 7.33 -5.52
CA GLN A 286 -12.78 6.57 -6.26
C GLN A 286 -13.73 5.79 -5.34
N GLU A 287 -13.21 5.13 -4.30
CA GLU A 287 -13.98 4.11 -3.55
C GLU A 287 -14.59 4.65 -2.24
N TYR A 288 -14.26 5.87 -1.81
CA TYR A 288 -14.65 6.36 -0.47
C TYR A 288 -16.17 6.34 -0.26
N SER A 289 -16.95 6.86 -1.21
CA SER A 289 -18.40 6.95 -1.09
C SER A 289 -19.09 5.57 -1.12
N ASP A 290 -18.59 4.66 -1.96
CA ASP A 290 -19.10 3.29 -2.08
C ASP A 290 -18.84 2.50 -0.80
N ILE A 291 -17.61 2.56 -0.28
CA ILE A 291 -17.24 1.87 0.97
C ILE A 291 -18.00 2.46 2.16
N MET A 292 -18.18 3.78 2.20
CA MET A 292 -19.03 4.41 3.21
C MET A 292 -20.44 3.85 3.16
N SER A 293 -21.05 3.76 1.97
CA SER A 293 -22.39 3.18 1.80
C SER A 293 -22.41 1.71 2.23
N GLU A 294 -21.37 0.94 1.87
CA GLU A 294 -21.19 -0.47 2.21
C GLU A 294 -21.27 -0.73 3.73
N LEU A 295 -20.60 0.11 4.52
CA LEU A 295 -20.61 0.03 5.99
C LEU A 295 -22.02 0.19 6.60
N PHE A 296 -22.96 0.82 5.89
CA PHE A 296 -24.34 1.02 6.33
C PHE A 296 -25.33 -0.06 5.86
N ILE A 297 -24.93 -1.05 5.05
CA ILE A 297 -25.83 -2.10 4.50
C ILE A 297 -26.32 -3.10 5.59
N GLY A 298 -25.89 -2.94 6.86
CA GLY A 298 -26.49 -3.64 8.00
C GLY A 298 -25.83 -4.96 8.39
N HIS A 299 -24.58 -5.19 7.95
CA HIS A 299 -23.82 -6.41 8.24
C HIS A 299 -23.00 -6.35 9.53
N ILE A 300 -22.89 -5.17 10.13
CA ILE A 300 -22.01 -4.87 11.27
C ILE A 300 -22.86 -4.20 12.35
N SER A 301 -22.59 -4.51 13.62
CA SER A 301 -23.30 -3.83 14.71
C SER A 301 -23.02 -2.32 14.69
N PRO A 302 -24.00 -1.45 15.01
CA PRO A 302 -23.84 0.00 14.92
C PRO A 302 -22.60 0.52 15.63
N LYS A 303 -22.31 0.01 16.84
CA LYS A 303 -21.14 0.42 17.63
C LYS A 303 -19.80 0.11 16.95
N ILE A 304 -19.69 -1.03 16.26
CA ILE A 304 -18.47 -1.40 15.53
C ILE A 304 -18.37 -0.61 14.23
N ARG A 305 -19.50 -0.43 13.52
CA ARG A 305 -19.58 0.38 12.32
C ARG A 305 -19.09 1.80 12.57
N ASP A 306 -19.57 2.44 13.63
CA ASP A 306 -19.25 3.84 13.93
C ASP A 306 -17.74 4.04 14.13
N LEU A 307 -17.04 3.06 14.71
CA LEU A 307 -15.58 3.07 14.86
C LEU A 307 -14.85 2.93 13.51
N HIS A 308 -15.31 2.06 12.61
CA HIS A 308 -14.72 1.94 11.27
C HIS A 308 -14.97 3.19 10.43
N VAL A 309 -16.18 3.77 10.51
CA VAL A 309 -16.53 5.03 9.85
C VAL A 309 -15.61 6.16 10.34
N GLU A 310 -15.42 6.27 11.65
CA GLU A 310 -14.53 7.28 12.23
C GLU A 310 -13.08 7.12 11.75
N ASN A 311 -12.54 5.89 11.74
CA ASN A 311 -11.19 5.64 11.25
C ASN A 311 -11.05 5.94 9.73
N LEU A 312 -12.04 5.57 8.91
CA LEU A 312 -12.02 5.84 7.47
C LEU A 312 -12.13 7.35 7.17
N ASN A 313 -13.02 8.06 7.85
CA ASN A 313 -13.18 9.51 7.72
C ASN A 313 -11.91 10.24 8.12
N SER A 314 -11.34 9.89 9.29
CA SER A 314 -10.09 10.51 9.75
C SER A 314 -8.95 10.25 8.76
N MET A 315 -8.81 9.04 8.23
CA MET A 315 -7.79 8.74 7.23
C MET A 315 -8.01 9.53 5.94
N ASN A 316 -9.25 9.67 5.48
CA ASN A 316 -9.58 10.45 4.30
C ASN A 316 -9.23 11.93 4.45
N GLU A 317 -9.62 12.54 5.57
CA GLU A 317 -9.32 13.94 5.89
C GLU A 317 -7.80 14.18 5.95
N ILE A 318 -7.06 13.32 6.64
CA ILE A 318 -5.62 13.49 6.82
C ILE A 318 -4.89 13.32 5.48
N LEU A 319 -5.17 12.25 4.73
CA LEU A 319 -4.49 12.01 3.45
C LEU A 319 -4.83 13.09 2.42
N THR A 320 -6.07 13.61 2.42
CA THR A 320 -6.47 14.73 1.56
C THR A 320 -5.72 16.01 1.94
N SER A 321 -5.68 16.36 3.24
CA SER A 321 -4.96 17.55 3.73
C SER A 321 -3.46 17.48 3.40
N ILE A 322 -2.84 16.31 3.56
CA ILE A 322 -1.43 16.13 3.19
C ILE A 322 -1.24 16.28 1.68
N PHE A 323 -2.06 15.61 0.87
CA PHE A 323 -1.98 15.68 -0.59
C PHE A 323 -2.11 17.13 -1.11
N GLU A 324 -3.06 17.90 -0.58
CA GLU A 324 -3.27 19.31 -0.95
C GLU A 324 -2.07 20.19 -0.61
N LYS A 325 -1.37 19.90 0.50
CA LYS A 325 -0.21 20.69 0.95
C LYS A 325 1.11 20.25 0.34
N SER A 326 1.32 18.95 0.14
CA SER A 326 2.55 18.38 -0.40
C SER A 326 2.58 18.36 -1.93
N GLY A 327 1.40 18.36 -2.57
CA GLY A 327 1.25 18.20 -4.02
C GLY A 327 1.55 16.79 -4.54
N ASN A 328 1.63 15.77 -3.67
CA ASN A 328 1.90 14.39 -4.07
C ASN A 328 1.13 13.35 -3.21
N ASP A 329 0.92 12.14 -3.76
CA ASP A 329 0.23 11.00 -3.11
C ASP A 329 1.24 9.94 -2.59
N GLU A 330 2.36 10.40 -2.00
CA GLU A 330 3.37 9.48 -1.47
C GLU A 330 2.97 8.87 -0.11
N THR A 331 2.20 9.61 0.70
CA THR A 331 1.78 9.17 2.03
C THR A 331 0.77 8.02 1.96
N THR A 332 1.06 6.93 2.68
CA THR A 332 0.15 5.78 2.78
C THR A 332 -0.49 5.71 4.16
N GLY A 333 -1.81 5.58 4.20
CA GLY A 333 -2.57 5.20 5.39
C GLY A 333 -2.58 3.69 5.60
N ILE A 334 -2.45 3.23 6.84
CA ILE A 334 -2.52 1.82 7.20
C ILE A 334 -3.41 1.68 8.44
N ILE A 335 -4.46 0.87 8.35
CA ILE A 335 -5.30 0.53 9.49
C ILE A 335 -5.12 -0.97 9.77
N THR A 336 -4.63 -1.33 10.95
CA THR A 336 -4.28 -2.72 11.28
C THR A 336 -4.43 -3.00 12.79
N THR A 337 -4.22 -4.25 13.18
CA THR A 337 -4.32 -4.70 14.58
C THR A 337 -2.94 -4.75 15.26
N PRO A 338 -2.89 -4.67 16.61
CA PRO A 338 -1.66 -4.92 17.36
C PRO A 338 -1.02 -6.28 17.08
N GLU A 339 -1.84 -7.31 16.83
CA GLU A 339 -1.36 -8.66 16.51
C GLU A 339 -0.60 -8.68 15.20
N VAL A 340 -1.16 -8.09 14.14
CA VAL A 340 -0.52 -8.05 12.82
C VAL A 340 0.74 -7.19 12.84
N MET A 341 0.73 -6.06 13.55
CA MET A 341 1.94 -5.25 13.77
C MET A 341 3.05 -6.03 14.49
N SER A 342 2.69 -6.98 15.37
CA SER A 342 3.67 -7.75 16.15
C SER A 342 4.37 -8.89 15.39
N ILE A 343 4.05 -9.09 14.10
CA ILE A 343 4.61 -10.16 13.29
C ILE A 343 6.08 -9.86 12.96
N HIS A 344 6.97 -10.74 13.39
CA HIS A 344 8.42 -10.68 13.16
C HIS A 344 8.83 -11.28 11.80
N ASN A 345 8.20 -10.84 10.72
CA ASN A 345 8.57 -11.23 9.36
C ASN A 345 8.22 -10.10 8.40
N ASP A 346 9.23 -9.51 7.77
CA ASP A 346 9.08 -8.37 6.86
C ASP A 346 8.09 -8.62 5.70
N GLN A 347 7.95 -9.87 5.23
CA GLN A 347 7.03 -10.23 4.15
C GLN A 347 5.57 -10.38 4.61
N LEU A 348 5.36 -10.56 5.92
CA LEU A 348 4.04 -10.76 6.53
C LEU A 348 3.60 -9.59 7.41
N ASN A 349 4.53 -8.72 7.81
CA ASN A 349 4.25 -7.49 8.52
C ASN A 349 3.88 -6.39 7.51
N PRO A 350 2.61 -5.96 7.44
CA PRO A 350 2.14 -5.07 6.38
C PRO A 350 2.78 -3.68 6.44
N ILE A 351 3.22 -3.24 7.62
CA ILE A 351 3.86 -1.92 7.78
C ILE A 351 5.25 -1.96 7.17
N ILE A 352 6.07 -2.95 7.54
CA ILE A 352 7.42 -3.12 6.99
C ILE A 352 7.36 -3.43 5.49
N TYR A 353 6.46 -4.33 5.09
CA TYR A 353 6.26 -4.66 3.69
C TYR A 353 5.88 -3.44 2.86
N ASN A 354 4.95 -2.61 3.35
CA ASN A 354 4.54 -1.39 2.66
C ASN A 354 5.65 -0.34 2.63
N VAL A 355 6.46 -0.21 3.68
CA VAL A 355 7.64 0.67 3.65
C VAL A 355 8.60 0.29 2.54
N LEU A 356 8.84 -1.00 2.34
CA LEU A 356 9.82 -1.50 1.38
C LEU A 356 9.33 -1.53 -0.06
N THR A 357 8.03 -1.74 -0.27
CA THR A 357 7.44 -2.01 -1.59
C THR A 357 6.37 -1.01 -2.02
N ASP A 358 5.89 -0.17 -1.09
CA ASP A 358 4.66 0.63 -1.16
C ASP A 358 3.38 -0.17 -1.47
N ARG A 359 3.42 -1.51 -1.44
CA ARG A 359 2.29 -2.42 -1.72
C ARG A 359 1.62 -2.95 -0.47
N SER A 360 0.41 -3.46 -0.64
CA SER A 360 -0.22 -4.40 0.29
C SER A 360 0.37 -5.80 0.13
N ILE A 361 0.40 -6.60 1.21
CA ILE A 361 0.96 -7.97 1.20
C ILE A 361 0.31 -8.84 0.11
N ILE A 362 -1.00 -8.67 -0.09
CA ILE A 362 -1.74 -9.28 -1.19
C ILE A 362 -2.27 -8.19 -2.10
N SER A 363 -2.52 -8.53 -3.36
CA SER A 363 -3.15 -7.61 -4.30
C SER A 363 -4.66 -7.48 -4.06
N SER A 364 -5.19 -6.27 -4.21
CA SER A 364 -6.61 -5.97 -4.06
C SER A 364 -7.49 -6.50 -5.20
N SER A 365 -6.92 -6.81 -6.37
CA SER A 365 -7.65 -7.34 -7.52
C SER A 365 -7.64 -8.88 -7.57
N LEU A 366 -7.08 -9.56 -6.57
CA LEU A 366 -7.17 -11.02 -6.47
C LEU A 366 -8.61 -11.44 -6.17
N PRO A 367 -9.13 -12.50 -6.82
CA PRO A 367 -10.47 -13.00 -6.56
C PRO A 367 -10.69 -13.33 -5.08
N SER A 368 -11.73 -12.76 -4.47
CA SER A 368 -12.05 -12.94 -3.05
C SER A 368 -12.73 -14.29 -2.75
N THR A 369 -13.35 -14.91 -3.75
CA THR A 369 -14.06 -16.20 -3.63
C THR A 369 -13.11 -17.38 -3.44
N ASN A 370 -11.86 -17.25 -3.90
CA ASN A 370 -10.85 -18.29 -3.82
C ASN A 370 -10.44 -18.55 -2.36
N LYS A 371 -10.60 -19.80 -1.89
CA LYS A 371 -10.09 -20.25 -0.57
C LYS A 371 -8.58 -20.08 -0.36
N ARG A 372 -7.85 -19.74 -1.43
CA ARG A 372 -6.41 -19.46 -1.42
C ARG A 372 -6.09 -18.02 -1.01
N THR A 373 -7.05 -17.11 -1.13
CA THR A 373 -6.87 -15.70 -0.78
C THR A 373 -6.93 -15.58 0.74
N PRO A 374 -5.85 -15.12 1.40
CA PRO A 374 -5.82 -15.04 2.85
C PRO A 374 -6.78 -13.97 3.37
N GLN A 375 -7.35 -14.22 4.54
CA GLN A 375 -8.11 -13.22 5.27
C GLN A 375 -7.13 -12.22 5.90
N LEU A 376 -7.38 -10.93 5.71
CA LEU A 376 -6.56 -9.86 6.27
C LEU A 376 -7.38 -9.00 7.22
N SER A 377 -6.69 -8.54 8.27
CA SER A 377 -7.20 -7.54 9.23
C SER A 377 -6.54 -6.18 9.02
N THR A 378 -5.99 -5.94 7.82
CA THR A 378 -5.25 -4.72 7.47
C THR A 378 -5.83 -4.10 6.22
N THR A 379 -6.03 -2.79 6.26
CA THR A 379 -6.39 -1.96 5.11
C THR A 379 -5.30 -0.96 4.83
N ILE A 380 -4.82 -0.96 3.59
CA ILE A 380 -3.94 0.08 3.05
C ILE A 380 -4.81 1.13 2.37
N VAL A 381 -4.54 2.40 2.62
CA VAL A 381 -5.34 3.53 2.12
C VAL A 381 -4.41 4.53 1.46
N LYS A 382 -4.78 5.04 0.29
CA LYS A 382 -4.13 6.18 -0.35
C LYS A 382 -5.17 7.23 -0.71
N LYS A 383 -4.77 8.51 -0.81
CA LYS A 383 -5.63 9.51 -1.45
C LYS A 383 -5.93 9.04 -2.87
N GLY A 384 -4.90 8.51 -3.52
CA GLY A 384 -5.00 7.79 -4.78
C GLY A 384 -5.28 8.70 -5.95
N VAL A 385 -5.74 8.10 -7.04
CA VAL A 385 -5.83 8.72 -8.36
C VAL A 385 -7.27 8.80 -8.81
N ASP A 386 -7.59 9.87 -9.53
CA ASP A 386 -8.89 10.01 -10.18
C ASP A 386 -9.05 8.94 -11.27
N VAL A 387 -10.26 8.39 -11.37
CA VAL A 387 -10.59 7.34 -12.32
C VAL A 387 -11.90 7.68 -13.01
N GLN A 388 -11.85 7.73 -14.34
CA GLN A 388 -13.00 7.98 -15.19
C GLN A 388 -13.38 6.69 -15.90
N ILE A 389 -14.63 6.27 -15.73
CA ILE A 389 -15.19 5.08 -16.36
C ILE A 389 -16.21 5.58 -17.38
N PHE A 390 -16.04 5.13 -18.62
CA PHE A 390 -16.92 5.44 -19.72
C PHE A 390 -17.56 4.17 -20.28
N ASP A 391 -18.88 4.18 -20.36
CA ASP A 391 -19.66 3.14 -21.03
C ASP A 391 -20.94 3.74 -21.66
N GLN A 392 -21.71 2.89 -22.34
CA GLN A 392 -22.95 3.30 -23.00
C GLN A 392 -24.00 3.81 -22.00
N GLU A 393 -24.13 3.14 -20.85
CA GLU A 393 -25.21 3.40 -19.89
C GLU A 393 -24.98 4.71 -19.11
N ASN A 394 -23.74 4.94 -18.69
CA ASN A 394 -23.37 6.03 -17.79
C ASN A 394 -23.08 7.36 -18.50
N ASN A 395 -22.67 7.32 -19.78
CA ASN A 395 -22.10 8.51 -20.42
C ASN A 395 -22.76 8.92 -21.73
N PHE A 396 -23.55 8.03 -22.35
CA PHE A 396 -24.06 8.21 -23.70
C PHE A 396 -25.48 7.64 -23.84
N SER A 397 -26.46 8.25 -23.16
CA SER A 397 -27.87 7.84 -23.26
C SER A 397 -28.58 8.26 -24.56
N GLY A 398 -27.88 8.92 -25.50
CA GLY A 398 -28.48 9.47 -26.73
C GLY A 398 -27.56 9.50 -27.95
N SER A 399 -26.35 8.96 -27.86
CA SER A 399 -25.46 8.74 -29.00
C SER A 399 -24.70 7.44 -28.83
N ASP A 400 -24.19 6.89 -29.92
CA ASP A 400 -23.45 5.63 -29.88
C ASP A 400 -22.17 5.80 -29.05
N PHE A 401 -21.89 4.85 -28.18
CA PHE A 401 -20.65 4.82 -27.42
C PHE A 401 -19.49 4.38 -28.33
N THR A 402 -18.89 5.37 -28.99
CA THR A 402 -17.77 5.17 -29.91
C THR A 402 -16.54 5.94 -29.49
N MET A 403 -15.39 5.49 -29.98
CA MET A 403 -14.11 6.17 -29.70
C MET A 403 -14.08 7.58 -30.28
N ASP A 404 -14.65 7.78 -31.46
CA ASP A 404 -14.77 9.09 -32.09
C ASP A 404 -15.65 10.04 -31.28
N ASN A 405 -16.75 9.55 -30.70
CA ASN A 405 -17.62 10.37 -29.84
C ASN A 405 -16.92 10.74 -28.52
N LEU A 406 -16.12 9.85 -27.94
CA LEU A 406 -15.28 10.16 -26.78
C LEU A 406 -14.24 11.26 -27.09
N ILE A 407 -13.62 11.18 -28.27
CA ILE A 407 -12.63 12.17 -28.72
C ILE A 407 -13.31 13.51 -29.05
N ALA A 408 -14.42 13.48 -29.81
CA ALA A 408 -15.17 14.67 -30.21
C ALA A 408 -15.77 15.42 -29.01
N SER A 409 -16.22 14.68 -27.99
CA SER A 409 -16.71 15.26 -26.73
C SER A 409 -15.60 15.74 -25.79
N LYS A 410 -14.32 15.65 -26.19
CA LYS A 410 -13.13 16.01 -25.39
C LYS A 410 -13.02 15.25 -24.07
N LYS A 411 -13.70 14.12 -23.93
CA LYS A 411 -13.54 13.19 -22.80
C LYS A 411 -12.23 12.42 -22.91
N VAL A 412 -11.77 12.17 -24.14
CA VAL A 412 -10.50 11.49 -24.43
C VAL A 412 -9.65 12.29 -25.41
N ASP A 413 -8.37 12.46 -25.10
CA ASP A 413 -7.36 13.05 -25.95
C ASP A 413 -6.65 11.92 -26.72
N LYS A 414 -6.91 11.85 -28.03
CA LYS A 414 -6.33 10.85 -28.95
C LYS A 414 -4.80 10.87 -28.90
N LYS A 415 -4.17 12.04 -28.77
CA LYS A 415 -2.72 12.17 -28.76
C LYS A 415 -2.15 11.59 -27.47
N LYS A 416 -2.64 12.02 -26.31
CA LYS A 416 -2.18 11.51 -25.01
C LYS A 416 -2.43 10.01 -24.86
N LEU A 417 -3.57 9.50 -25.32
CA LEU A 417 -3.84 8.06 -25.29
C LEU A 417 -2.86 7.29 -26.16
N THR A 418 -2.57 7.78 -27.38
CA THR A 418 -1.60 7.15 -28.26
C THR A 418 -0.20 7.12 -27.63
N GLU A 419 0.24 8.24 -27.04
CA GLU A 419 1.52 8.33 -26.32
C GLU A 419 1.58 7.33 -25.15
N LEU A 420 0.51 7.20 -24.36
CA LEU A 420 0.42 6.21 -23.28
C LEU A 420 0.53 4.76 -23.81
N LEU A 421 -0.18 4.44 -24.89
CA LEU A 421 -0.13 3.11 -25.49
C LEU A 421 1.27 2.80 -26.03
N GLU A 422 1.88 3.72 -26.78
CA GLU A 422 3.23 3.54 -27.30
C GLU A 422 4.28 3.43 -26.19
N ASP A 423 4.17 4.25 -25.15
CA ASP A 423 5.04 4.17 -23.98
C ASP A 423 4.89 2.82 -23.26
N SER A 424 3.65 2.43 -22.91
CA SER A 424 3.40 1.21 -22.14
C SER A 424 3.87 -0.06 -22.86
N PHE A 425 3.63 -0.16 -24.18
CA PHE A 425 3.98 -1.33 -24.98
C PHE A 425 5.39 -1.27 -25.59
N GLY A 426 6.01 -0.08 -25.62
CA GLY A 426 7.35 0.14 -26.16
C GLY A 426 7.46 -0.02 -27.68
N LYS A 427 6.35 0.20 -28.40
CA LYS A 427 6.24 0.06 -29.85
C LYS A 427 5.34 1.15 -30.43
N LYS A 428 5.51 1.46 -31.71
CA LYS A 428 4.63 2.40 -32.41
C LYS A 428 3.28 1.78 -32.72
N LEU A 429 2.21 2.54 -32.49
CA LEU A 429 0.84 2.13 -32.75
C LEU A 429 0.51 2.39 -34.23
N ILE A 430 -0.14 1.45 -34.90
CA ILE A 430 -0.76 1.68 -36.22
C ILE A 430 -2.07 2.44 -35.95
N VAL A 431 -1.95 3.77 -35.84
CA VAL A 431 -3.00 4.62 -35.27
C VAL A 431 -4.33 4.45 -36.00
N ASP A 432 -4.39 4.74 -37.29
CA ASP A 432 -5.68 4.84 -37.99
C ASP A 432 -6.45 3.50 -37.99
N GLU A 433 -5.78 2.40 -38.39
CA GLU A 433 -6.37 1.06 -38.39
C GLU A 433 -6.83 0.61 -36.98
N TYR A 434 -6.06 0.95 -35.94
CA TYR A 434 -6.40 0.57 -34.58
C TYR A 434 -7.64 1.31 -34.06
N TYR A 435 -7.67 2.63 -34.22
CA TYR A 435 -8.79 3.45 -33.76
C TYR A 435 -10.07 3.13 -34.54
N GLU A 436 -9.99 2.91 -35.86
CA GLU A 436 -11.11 2.46 -36.68
C GLU A 436 -11.69 1.13 -36.21
N ARG A 437 -10.83 0.15 -35.90
CA ARG A 437 -11.27 -1.18 -35.44
C ARG A 437 -12.06 -1.11 -34.14
N ILE A 438 -11.60 -0.32 -33.17
CA ILE A 438 -12.24 -0.23 -31.85
C ILE A 438 -13.46 0.70 -31.84
N ASN A 439 -13.58 1.60 -32.81
CA ASN A 439 -14.53 2.71 -32.78
C ASN A 439 -15.97 2.26 -32.49
N ASN A 440 -16.46 1.25 -33.22
CA ASN A 440 -17.82 0.73 -33.09
C ASN A 440 -17.90 -0.56 -32.24
N ARG A 441 -16.82 -0.90 -31.54
CA ARG A 441 -16.73 -2.11 -30.71
C ARG A 441 -16.51 -1.78 -29.24
N LEU A 442 -16.48 -0.51 -28.85
CA LEU A 442 -16.15 -0.14 -27.48
C LEU A 442 -17.23 -0.67 -26.51
N ALA A 443 -16.80 -1.38 -25.48
CA ALA A 443 -17.65 -1.89 -24.40
C ALA A 443 -17.55 -0.99 -23.18
N THR A 444 -16.32 -0.77 -22.73
CA THR A 444 -15.98 0.11 -21.61
C THR A 444 -14.61 0.73 -21.87
N PHE A 445 -14.44 2.00 -21.53
CA PHE A 445 -13.16 2.69 -21.51
C PHE A 445 -12.87 3.22 -20.12
N ILE A 446 -11.72 2.87 -19.57
CA ILE A 446 -11.28 3.31 -18.24
C ILE A 446 -10.04 4.18 -18.42
N LEU A 447 -10.07 5.40 -17.91
CA LEU A 447 -8.95 6.33 -17.88
C LEU A 447 -8.57 6.62 -16.43
N VAL A 448 -7.28 6.56 -16.12
CA VAL A 448 -6.77 6.80 -14.77
C VAL A 448 -5.74 7.92 -14.75
N GLY A 449 -5.92 8.87 -13.84
CA GLY A 449 -5.08 10.05 -13.70
C GLY A 449 -5.04 10.90 -14.99
N ASP A 450 -3.95 11.65 -15.18
CA ASP A 450 -3.68 12.32 -16.46
C ASP A 450 -2.96 11.36 -17.41
N TYR A 451 -3.68 10.33 -17.87
CA TYR A 451 -3.16 9.26 -18.73
C TYR A 451 -2.02 8.47 -18.07
N ASP A 452 -2.12 8.27 -16.74
CA ASP A 452 -1.20 7.42 -15.99
C ASP A 452 -1.44 5.93 -16.25
N GLY A 453 -2.69 5.59 -16.60
CA GLY A 453 -3.09 4.28 -17.09
C GLY A 453 -4.43 4.33 -17.82
N ALA A 454 -4.67 3.32 -18.64
CA ALA A 454 -5.93 3.16 -19.37
C ALA A 454 -6.24 1.68 -19.62
N ALA A 455 -7.53 1.35 -19.66
CA ALA A 455 -8.02 0.08 -20.15
C ALA A 455 -9.11 0.27 -21.21
N ILE A 456 -8.99 -0.49 -22.29
CA ILE A 456 -9.92 -0.50 -23.42
C ILE A 456 -10.51 -1.91 -23.49
N ILE A 457 -11.82 -2.01 -23.31
CA ILE A 457 -12.57 -3.26 -23.44
C ILE A 457 -13.46 -3.15 -24.68
N THR A 458 -13.44 -4.17 -25.54
CA THR A 458 -14.26 -4.24 -26.75
C THR A 458 -15.26 -5.39 -26.69
N TRP A 459 -16.39 -5.22 -27.37
CA TRP A 459 -17.30 -6.31 -27.73
C TRP A 459 -16.76 -7.01 -28.98
N GLU A 460 -16.36 -8.25 -28.81
CA GLU A 460 -15.94 -9.12 -29.90
C GLU A 460 -16.96 -10.23 -30.13
N TYR A 461 -17.04 -10.72 -31.37
CA TYR A 461 -18.11 -11.62 -31.81
C TYR A 461 -17.53 -12.95 -32.27
N SER A 462 -18.15 -14.05 -31.83
CA SER A 462 -17.93 -15.39 -32.38
C SER A 462 -19.31 -15.97 -32.71
N GLY A 463 -19.67 -15.92 -33.99
CA GLY A 463 -21.06 -16.09 -34.43
C GLY A 463 -21.97 -15.00 -33.84
N ASP A 464 -23.12 -15.38 -33.29
CA ASP A 464 -24.10 -14.43 -32.72
C ASP A 464 -23.78 -14.00 -31.28
N LYS A 465 -22.75 -14.59 -30.65
CA LYS A 465 -22.42 -14.30 -29.25
C LYS A 465 -21.42 -13.15 -29.17
N LYS A 466 -21.79 -12.10 -28.44
CA LYS A 466 -20.87 -11.02 -28.03
C LYS A 466 -20.14 -11.40 -26.74
N VAL A 467 -18.83 -11.13 -26.67
CA VAL A 467 -17.95 -11.42 -25.53
C VAL A 467 -17.11 -10.18 -25.23
N ALA A 468 -16.99 -9.82 -23.95
CA ALA A 468 -16.13 -8.70 -23.54
C ALA A 468 -14.65 -9.12 -23.61
N TYR A 469 -13.87 -8.35 -24.36
CA TYR A 469 -12.45 -8.58 -24.60
C TYR A 469 -11.62 -7.40 -24.10
N LEU A 470 -10.70 -7.65 -23.16
CA LEU A 470 -9.73 -6.64 -22.74
C LEU A 470 -8.66 -6.47 -23.81
N ASP A 471 -8.79 -5.41 -24.59
CA ASP A 471 -7.99 -5.14 -25.78
C ASP A 471 -6.67 -4.44 -25.48
N LYS A 472 -6.72 -3.43 -24.60
CA LYS A 472 -5.53 -2.76 -24.07
C LYS A 472 -5.64 -2.63 -22.57
N PHE A 473 -4.53 -2.93 -21.93
CA PHE A 473 -4.28 -2.65 -20.53
C PHE A 473 -2.92 -1.95 -20.48
N ALA A 474 -2.94 -0.63 -20.35
CA ALA A 474 -1.77 0.22 -20.49
C ALA A 474 -1.53 1.01 -19.22
N ILE A 475 -0.27 1.03 -18.78
CA ILE A 475 0.20 1.82 -17.65
C ILE A 475 1.49 2.48 -18.09
N ALA A 476 1.61 3.79 -17.90
CA ALA A 476 2.83 4.53 -18.26
C ALA A 476 4.05 3.90 -17.59
N LYS A 477 5.18 3.74 -18.30
CA LYS A 477 6.39 3.08 -17.79
C LYS A 477 6.89 3.67 -16.48
N ARG A 478 6.75 4.99 -16.30
CA ARG A 478 7.05 5.70 -15.04
C ARG A 478 6.26 5.16 -13.85
N ASN A 479 5.04 4.70 -14.11
CA ASN A 479 4.10 4.18 -13.13
C ASN A 479 4.04 2.63 -13.12
N GLN A 480 4.68 1.97 -14.09
CA GLN A 480 4.73 0.51 -14.11
C GLN A 480 5.53 0.00 -12.90
N GLY A 481 4.86 -0.76 -12.05
CA GLY A 481 5.42 -1.27 -10.80
C GLY A 481 5.11 -0.38 -9.60
N LEU A 482 4.53 0.83 -9.80
CA LEU A 482 3.87 1.53 -8.72
C LEU A 482 2.76 0.62 -8.16
N PRO A 483 2.66 0.52 -6.83
CA PRO A 483 1.61 -0.22 -6.15
C PRO A 483 0.21 0.22 -6.57
N GLY A 484 -0.71 -0.73 -6.67
CA GLY A 484 -2.14 -0.44 -6.68
C GLY A 484 -2.72 -0.05 -8.05
N LEU A 485 -2.04 0.74 -8.89
CA LEU A 485 -2.66 1.27 -10.13
C LEU A 485 -3.22 0.17 -11.06
N ALA A 486 -2.42 -0.87 -11.32
CA ALA A 486 -2.85 -2.02 -12.10
C ALA A 486 -4.03 -2.76 -11.46
N ASP A 487 -4.03 -2.86 -10.14
CA ASP A 487 -5.06 -3.54 -9.38
C ASP A 487 -6.35 -2.72 -9.34
N ILE A 488 -6.27 -1.38 -9.25
CA ILE A 488 -7.42 -0.45 -9.34
C ILE A 488 -8.10 -0.63 -10.69
N ILE A 489 -7.35 -0.50 -11.80
CA ILE A 489 -7.91 -0.65 -13.16
C ILE A 489 -8.56 -2.03 -13.30
N PHE A 490 -7.87 -3.09 -12.88
CA PHE A 490 -8.39 -4.45 -13.04
C PHE A 490 -9.60 -4.75 -12.16
N LYS A 491 -9.65 -4.20 -10.94
CA LYS A 491 -10.83 -4.28 -10.08
C LYS A 491 -12.04 -3.65 -10.79
N ILE A 492 -11.86 -2.47 -11.38
CA ILE A 492 -12.90 -1.78 -12.13
C ILE A 492 -13.35 -2.61 -13.35
N ILE A 493 -12.40 -3.18 -14.12
CA ILE A 493 -12.73 -4.06 -15.25
C ILE A 493 -13.64 -5.22 -14.80
N LEU A 494 -13.32 -5.87 -13.67
CA LEU A 494 -14.13 -6.97 -13.14
C LEU A 494 -15.50 -6.51 -12.64
N GLN A 495 -15.61 -5.29 -12.11
CA GLN A 495 -16.89 -4.71 -11.70
C GLN A 495 -17.76 -4.34 -12.92
N SER A 496 -17.18 -3.83 -14.01
CA SER A 496 -17.88 -3.51 -15.25
C SER A 496 -18.26 -4.76 -16.06
N HIS A 497 -17.45 -5.83 -16.00
CA HIS A 497 -17.67 -7.08 -16.75
C HIS A 497 -17.55 -8.33 -15.85
N PRO A 498 -18.44 -8.51 -14.86
CA PRO A 498 -18.33 -9.60 -13.88
C PRO A 498 -18.68 -10.98 -14.47
N VAL A 499 -19.49 -11.03 -15.53
CA VAL A 499 -20.03 -12.27 -16.08
C VAL A 499 -18.98 -13.05 -16.88
N GLU A 500 -18.33 -12.39 -17.83
CA GLU A 500 -17.42 -13.01 -18.79
C GLU A 500 -16.43 -11.95 -19.31
N LEU A 501 -15.14 -12.19 -19.12
CA LEU A 501 -14.06 -11.37 -19.66
C LEU A 501 -12.93 -12.27 -20.17
N ILE A 502 -12.47 -11.99 -21.39
CA ILE A 502 -11.34 -12.68 -22.02
C ILE A 502 -10.24 -11.69 -22.42
N TRP A 503 -9.00 -12.15 -22.46
CA TRP A 503 -7.89 -11.36 -22.98
C TRP A 503 -6.75 -12.24 -23.47
N ARG A 504 -5.91 -11.69 -24.35
CA ARG A 504 -4.68 -12.35 -24.79
C ARG A 504 -3.45 -11.58 -24.35
N SER A 505 -2.35 -12.28 -24.18
CA SER A 505 -1.03 -11.71 -23.91
C SER A 505 0.04 -12.54 -24.60
N ARG A 506 1.15 -11.93 -25.01
CA ARG A 506 2.28 -12.67 -25.60
C ARG A 506 2.81 -13.70 -24.59
N LYS A 507 3.18 -14.90 -25.03
CA LYS A 507 3.68 -15.98 -24.16
C LYS A 507 4.84 -15.54 -23.26
N ASN A 508 5.75 -14.72 -23.79
CA ASN A 508 6.94 -14.21 -23.10
C ASN A 508 6.70 -12.94 -22.26
N ASN A 509 5.47 -12.43 -22.16
CA ASN A 509 5.18 -11.24 -21.39
C ASN A 509 5.40 -11.51 -19.88
N PRO A 510 6.29 -10.75 -19.18
CA PRO A 510 6.51 -10.93 -17.74
C PRO A 510 5.25 -10.71 -16.89
N VAL A 511 4.25 -9.96 -17.39
CA VAL A 511 2.97 -9.72 -16.71
C VAL A 511 2.10 -10.99 -16.67
N ASN A 512 2.39 -12.02 -17.47
CA ASN A 512 1.60 -13.25 -17.48
C ASN A 512 1.49 -13.94 -16.11
N LYS A 513 2.48 -13.77 -15.22
CA LYS A 513 2.40 -14.26 -13.84
C LYS A 513 1.26 -13.56 -13.08
N TRP A 514 1.16 -12.24 -13.22
CA TRP A 514 0.13 -11.41 -12.60
C TRP A 514 -1.26 -11.72 -13.18
N TYR A 515 -1.36 -11.92 -14.50
CA TYR A 515 -2.62 -12.36 -15.14
C TYR A 515 -3.07 -13.74 -14.65
N PHE A 516 -2.14 -14.67 -14.48
CA PHE A 516 -2.45 -16.03 -14.03
C PHE A 516 -3.07 -16.07 -12.63
N GLU A 517 -2.65 -15.17 -11.74
CA GLU A 517 -3.21 -15.07 -10.39
C GLU A 517 -4.65 -14.55 -10.35
N ARG A 518 -5.11 -13.91 -11.43
CA ARG A 518 -6.43 -13.26 -11.55
C ARG A 518 -7.42 -13.99 -12.44
N CYS A 519 -6.94 -14.84 -13.35
CA CYS A 519 -7.81 -15.60 -14.24
C CYS A 519 -8.46 -16.79 -13.53
N CYS A 520 -9.65 -17.19 -14.00
CA CYS A 520 -10.23 -18.49 -13.67
C CYS A 520 -9.51 -19.63 -14.41
N GLY A 521 -8.97 -19.33 -15.60
CA GLY A 521 -8.14 -20.25 -16.37
C GLY A 521 -7.43 -19.58 -17.53
N CYS A 522 -6.51 -20.33 -18.13
CA CYS A 522 -5.77 -19.90 -19.31
C CYS A 522 -5.57 -21.05 -20.30
N MET A 523 -5.41 -20.73 -21.56
CA MET A 523 -5.06 -21.66 -22.62
C MET A 523 -3.97 -21.08 -23.52
N SER A 524 -3.35 -21.94 -24.31
CA SER A 524 -2.44 -21.53 -25.36
C SER A 524 -2.27 -22.68 -26.35
N ALA A 525 -2.46 -22.42 -27.63
CA ALA A 525 -2.12 -23.39 -28.66
C ALA A 525 -0.58 -23.52 -28.77
N PRO A 526 -0.05 -24.72 -29.08
CA PRO A 526 1.40 -24.94 -29.21
C PRO A 526 2.06 -23.94 -30.18
N GLU A 527 1.49 -23.77 -31.36
CA GLU A 527 2.00 -22.90 -32.43
C GLU A 527 1.71 -21.40 -32.23
N SER A 528 0.76 -21.07 -31.34
CA SER A 528 0.37 -19.67 -31.12
C SER A 528 1.45 -18.91 -30.35
N GLN A 529 1.66 -17.63 -30.67
CA GLN A 529 2.49 -16.74 -29.86
C GLN A 529 1.73 -16.16 -28.65
N TRP A 530 0.43 -16.46 -28.55
CA TRP A 530 -0.49 -15.90 -27.58
C TRP A 530 -0.83 -16.89 -26.48
N LYS A 531 -1.02 -16.34 -25.29
CA LYS A 531 -1.65 -16.98 -24.15
C LYS A 531 -2.95 -16.26 -23.87
N ILE A 532 -4.04 -17.02 -23.85
CA ILE A 532 -5.40 -16.52 -23.66
C ILE A 532 -5.79 -16.79 -22.22
N PHE A 533 -6.38 -15.80 -21.59
CA PHE A 533 -6.86 -15.85 -20.21
C PHE A 533 -8.34 -15.50 -20.20
N TYR A 534 -9.07 -16.09 -19.25
CA TYR A 534 -10.49 -15.84 -19.07
C TYR A 534 -10.87 -15.81 -17.59
N THR A 535 -11.88 -15.01 -17.28
CA THR A 535 -12.43 -14.85 -15.93
C THR A 535 -13.91 -14.46 -15.97
N GLY A 536 -14.59 -14.56 -14.84
CA GLY A 536 -16.00 -14.19 -14.67
C GLY A 536 -16.86 -15.29 -14.03
N ASP A 537 -18.04 -14.88 -13.57
CA ASP A 537 -18.98 -15.72 -12.79
C ASP A 537 -19.37 -17.03 -13.48
N ILE A 538 -19.38 -17.05 -14.82
CA ILE A 538 -19.71 -18.26 -15.58
C ILE A 538 -18.72 -19.41 -15.32
N PHE A 539 -17.50 -19.10 -14.87
CA PHE A 539 -16.44 -20.07 -14.61
C PHE A 539 -16.42 -20.55 -13.14
N ASP A 540 -16.73 -19.68 -12.19
CA ASP A 540 -16.69 -19.99 -10.75
C ASP A 540 -17.65 -21.13 -10.37
N LYS A 541 -18.85 -21.17 -10.96
CA LYS A 541 -19.84 -22.25 -10.69
C LYS A 541 -19.49 -23.59 -11.35
N ARG A 542 -18.62 -23.61 -12.36
CA ARG A 542 -18.37 -24.79 -13.22
C ARG A 542 -17.23 -25.68 -12.70
N ILE A 543 -16.23 -25.11 -12.00
CA ILE A 543 -15.08 -25.87 -11.48
C ILE A 543 -15.45 -26.71 -10.23
N ASP A 544 -16.30 -26.19 -9.34
CA ASP A 544 -16.68 -26.91 -8.13
C ASP A 544 -17.52 -28.17 -8.43
N ARG A 545 -18.40 -28.12 -9.43
CA ARG A 545 -19.16 -29.30 -9.89
C ARG A 545 -18.23 -30.42 -10.40
N MET A 546 -17.09 -30.09 -11.01
CA MET A 546 -16.12 -31.08 -11.46
C MET A 546 -15.36 -31.75 -10.30
N LYS A 547 -15.04 -30.99 -9.23
CA LYS A 547 -14.41 -31.55 -8.03
C LYS A 547 -15.37 -32.47 -7.26
N ASP A 548 -16.64 -32.10 -7.17
CA ASP A 548 -17.65 -32.93 -6.50
C ASP A 548 -17.98 -34.20 -7.29
N LYS A 549 -18.07 -34.12 -8.63
CA LYS A 549 -18.17 -35.31 -9.49
C LYS A 549 -16.95 -36.24 -9.34
N LYS A 550 -15.72 -35.70 -9.26
CA LYS A 550 -14.51 -36.52 -9.00
C LYS A 550 -14.51 -37.17 -7.62
N LYS A 551 -14.96 -36.47 -6.57
CA LYS A 551 -15.12 -37.04 -5.21
C LYS A 551 -16.20 -38.12 -5.17
N GLN A 552 -17.34 -37.91 -5.83
CA GLN A 552 -18.40 -38.92 -5.95
C GLN A 552 -17.96 -40.13 -6.77
N ASN A 553 -17.22 -39.94 -7.88
CA ASN A 553 -16.66 -41.04 -8.66
C ASN A 553 -15.59 -41.83 -7.89
N ASN A 554 -14.76 -41.16 -7.07
CA ASN A 554 -13.80 -41.85 -6.20
C ASN A 554 -14.49 -42.60 -5.06
N LYS A 555 -15.59 -42.07 -4.48
CA LYS A 555 -16.43 -42.81 -3.54
C LYS A 555 -17.10 -44.01 -4.21
N LYS A 556 -17.73 -43.83 -5.38
CA LYS A 556 -18.36 -44.93 -6.14
C LYS A 556 -17.35 -46.00 -6.56
N LYS A 557 -16.12 -45.65 -6.94
CA LYS A 557 -15.05 -46.63 -7.20
C LYS A 557 -14.67 -47.41 -5.94
N LYS A 558 -14.52 -46.74 -4.78
CA LYS A 558 -14.27 -47.44 -3.51
C LYS A 558 -15.42 -48.36 -3.10
N THR A 559 -16.68 -47.97 -3.32
CA THR A 559 -17.86 -48.80 -3.02
C THR A 559 -18.04 -49.94 -4.03
N ALA A 560 -17.75 -49.72 -5.32
CA ALA A 560 -17.84 -50.74 -6.36
C ALA A 560 -16.74 -51.81 -6.22
N THR A 561 -15.53 -51.46 -5.77
CA THR A 561 -14.49 -52.43 -5.42
C THR A 561 -14.87 -53.29 -4.20
N MET A 562 -15.78 -52.80 -3.35
CA MET A 562 -16.26 -53.52 -2.16
C MET A 562 -17.53 -54.36 -2.41
N MET A 563 -18.20 -54.15 -3.55
CA MET A 563 -19.48 -54.80 -3.92
C MET A 563 -19.36 -55.76 -5.12
N MET A 564 -18.15 -56.09 -5.59
CA MET A 564 -17.94 -57.09 -6.64
C MET A 564 -18.03 -58.53 -6.08
N MET A 565 -19.19 -58.86 -5.52
CA MET A 565 -19.74 -60.20 -5.34
C MET A 565 -21.24 -60.08 -5.65
N ASN A 566 -21.70 -60.83 -6.65
CA ASN A 566 -23.08 -60.97 -7.14
C ASN A 566 -23.62 -59.93 -8.16
N ASN A 567 -23.83 -60.50 -9.35
CA ASN A 567 -24.88 -60.25 -10.34
C ASN A 567 -24.93 -58.93 -11.14
N SER A 568 -24.84 -59.17 -12.44
CA SER A 568 -25.11 -58.36 -13.61
C SER A 568 -26.50 -57.74 -13.59
N GLN A 569 -26.61 -56.42 -13.77
CA GLN A 569 -27.69 -55.78 -14.52
C GLN A 569 -27.36 -54.33 -14.88
N LYS A 570 -27.79 -53.95 -16.08
CA LYS A 570 -27.64 -52.67 -16.78
C LYS A 570 -28.02 -51.47 -15.91
N VAL A 571 -27.21 -50.41 -15.92
CA VAL A 571 -27.69 -49.03 -15.67
C VAL A 571 -27.04 -48.07 -16.66
N ALA A 572 -27.91 -47.42 -17.41
CA ALA A 572 -27.64 -46.38 -18.39
C ALA A 572 -27.42 -45.00 -17.76
N GLY A 573 -26.80 -44.10 -18.52
CA GLY A 573 -27.03 -42.65 -18.46
C GLY A 573 -26.25 -41.86 -17.41
N VAL A 574 -25.08 -41.34 -17.78
CA VAL A 574 -24.48 -40.17 -17.11
C VAL A 574 -24.22 -39.09 -18.17
N ASN A 575 -24.97 -37.99 -18.07
CA ASN A 575 -24.99 -36.85 -18.99
C ASN A 575 -23.58 -36.32 -19.34
N ALA A 576 -23.29 -36.28 -20.64
CA ALA A 576 -22.08 -35.75 -21.27
C ALA A 576 -22.12 -34.22 -21.49
N ASP A 577 -23.26 -33.56 -21.25
CA ASP A 577 -23.49 -32.17 -21.69
C ASP A 577 -22.60 -31.12 -20.98
N THR A 578 -22.07 -31.42 -19.78
CA THR A 578 -21.26 -30.42 -19.04
C THR A 578 -19.87 -30.17 -19.63
N HIS A 579 -19.34 -31.08 -20.47
CA HIS A 579 -18.01 -30.94 -21.06
C HIS A 579 -18.03 -30.17 -22.39
N VAL A 580 -19.17 -30.20 -23.09
CA VAL A 580 -19.33 -29.62 -24.43
C VAL A 580 -19.36 -28.09 -24.37
N ASP A 581 -20.02 -27.50 -23.38
CA ASP A 581 -20.15 -26.05 -23.25
C ASP A 581 -18.83 -25.33 -22.95
N ILE A 582 -17.91 -25.96 -22.20
CA ILE A 582 -16.62 -25.33 -21.90
C ILE A 582 -15.73 -25.39 -23.13
N LEU A 583 -15.57 -26.57 -23.76
CA LEU A 583 -14.71 -26.71 -24.93
C LEU A 583 -15.16 -25.79 -26.08
N LYS A 584 -16.47 -25.71 -26.33
CA LYS A 584 -17.04 -24.79 -27.33
C LYS A 584 -16.69 -23.34 -27.01
N ASN A 585 -16.83 -22.91 -25.76
CA ASN A 585 -16.41 -21.58 -25.34
C ASN A 585 -14.90 -21.36 -25.54
N LEU A 586 -14.07 -22.37 -25.27
CA LEU A 586 -12.62 -22.25 -25.40
C LEU A 586 -12.19 -22.07 -26.86
N GLU A 587 -12.80 -22.82 -27.79
CA GLU A 587 -12.59 -22.65 -29.24
C GLU A 587 -12.99 -21.24 -29.68
N GLN A 588 -14.17 -20.77 -29.27
CA GLN A 588 -14.63 -19.41 -29.55
C GLN A 588 -13.67 -18.33 -29.04
N TYR A 589 -13.12 -18.49 -27.83
CA TYR A 589 -12.14 -17.55 -27.30
C TYR A 589 -10.83 -17.57 -28.08
N SER A 590 -10.40 -18.76 -28.53
CA SER A 590 -9.26 -18.90 -29.43
C SER A 590 -9.50 -18.17 -30.74
N ASP A 591 -10.66 -18.34 -31.37
CA ASP A 591 -11.01 -17.69 -32.64
C ASP A 591 -11.00 -16.16 -32.51
N ILE A 592 -11.62 -15.62 -31.45
CA ILE A 592 -11.61 -14.18 -31.17
C ILE A 592 -10.17 -13.69 -30.96
N CYS A 593 -9.42 -14.35 -30.08
CA CYS A 593 -8.10 -13.86 -29.68
C CYS A 593 -7.06 -14.01 -30.78
N GLU A 594 -7.12 -15.05 -31.61
CA GLU A 594 -6.21 -15.23 -32.75
C GLU A 594 -6.62 -14.34 -33.94
N GLY A 595 -7.92 -14.09 -34.14
CA GLY A 595 -8.44 -13.29 -35.25
C GLY A 595 -8.16 -11.79 -35.14
N ILE A 596 -7.81 -11.27 -33.96
CA ILE A 596 -7.50 -9.84 -33.79
C ILE A 596 -6.09 -9.53 -34.34
N VAL A 597 -6.03 -8.65 -35.35
CA VAL A 597 -4.77 -8.18 -35.95
C VAL A 597 -3.91 -7.43 -34.91
N PRO A 598 -2.59 -7.65 -34.86
CA PRO A 598 -1.70 -6.86 -34.00
C PRO A 598 -1.74 -5.37 -34.35
N SER A 599 -1.92 -4.52 -33.35
CA SER A 599 -2.05 -3.06 -33.51
C SER A 599 -0.73 -2.28 -33.47
N PHE A 600 0.39 -2.95 -33.26
CA PHE A 600 1.70 -2.33 -33.09
C PHE A 600 2.70 -2.88 -34.11
N ALA A 601 3.52 -2.01 -34.68
CA ALA A 601 4.60 -2.36 -35.60
C ALA A 601 5.79 -3.07 -34.91
#